data_AF-A0AA95SR04-F1
#
_entry.id   AF-A0AA95SR04-F1
#
_cell.length_a   1.000
_cell.length_b   1.000
_cell.length_c   1.000
_cell.angle_alpha   90.00
_cell.angle_beta   90.00
_cell.angle_gamma   90.00
#
_symmetry.space_group_name_H-M   'P 1'
#
loop_
_entity.id
_entity.type
_entity.pdbx_description
1 polymer ?
#
loop_
_entity_poly.entity_id
_entity_poly.type
_entity_poly.pdbx_seq_one_letter_code
_entity_poly.pdbx_strand_id
1 'polypeptide(L)'
;MSSPATDDGAGSGLKPALQRLGGHLLVLLQLRLELLGTELEAEKLRLVSALVTALLAVMLVMAAVVMLSLALLLLSPEGWRWAVALGLCLVYAGLGYAMLGRARDRLQSPDGVFAASAAELARDRDALGSSSS
;
A
#
# COMPACT_ATOMS: atom_id res chain seq x y z
N MET A 1 -12.34 -70.57 29.53
CA MET A 1 -12.49 -69.72 28.33
C MET A 1 -13.89 -69.11 28.42
N SER A 2 -14.12 -67.80 28.53
CA SER A 2 -13.58 -66.69 27.75
C SER A 2 -13.78 -65.36 28.49
N SER A 3 -12.85 -64.43 28.38
CA SER A 3 -13.16 -63.00 28.39
C SER A 3 -12.24 -62.30 27.39
N PRO A 4 -12.80 -61.55 26.43
CA PRO A 4 -12.05 -60.88 25.39
C PRO A 4 -11.41 -59.61 25.98
N ALA A 5 -10.14 -59.39 25.65
CA ALA A 5 -9.50 -58.10 25.82
C ALA A 5 -10.18 -57.11 24.87
N THR A 6 -10.90 -56.13 25.42
CA THR A 6 -11.33 -54.96 24.67
C THR A 6 -10.15 -54.01 24.59
N ASP A 7 -9.32 -54.20 23.57
CA ASP A 7 -8.34 -53.20 23.12
C ASP A 7 -8.92 -52.49 21.88
N ASP A 8 -9.82 -51.54 22.11
CA ASP A 8 -10.40 -50.68 21.06
C ASP A 8 -10.67 -49.28 21.64
N GLY A 9 -9.60 -48.56 22.01
CA GLY A 9 -9.73 -47.23 22.63
C GLY A 9 -8.73 -46.18 22.17
N ALA A 10 -7.50 -46.58 21.82
CA ALA A 10 -6.42 -45.63 21.55
C ALA A 10 -6.53 -44.92 20.18
N GLY A 11 -7.14 -45.55 19.18
CA GLY A 11 -7.28 -44.99 17.83
C GLY A 11 -8.46 -44.04 17.62
N SER A 12 -9.43 -44.01 18.56
CA SER A 12 -10.66 -43.23 18.43
C SER A 12 -10.54 -41.79 18.96
N GLY A 13 -9.53 -41.49 19.78
CA GLY A 13 -9.35 -40.17 20.42
C GLY A 13 -8.66 -39.10 19.56
N LEU A 14 -7.88 -39.48 18.53
CA LEU A 14 -7.05 -38.54 17.77
C LEU A 14 -7.87 -37.72 16.74
N LYS A 15 -8.79 -38.38 16.03
CA LYS A 15 -9.71 -37.74 15.08
C LYS A 15 -10.57 -36.64 15.70
N PRO A 16 -11.25 -36.85 16.85
CA PRO A 16 -12.05 -35.80 17.49
C PRO A 16 -11.18 -34.67 18.05
N ALA A 17 -9.94 -34.93 18.47
CA ALA A 17 -9.00 -33.89 18.88
C ALA A 17 -8.61 -32.98 17.69
N LEU A 18 -8.32 -33.57 16.52
CA LEU A 18 -8.05 -32.84 15.27
C LEU A 18 -9.26 -32.02 14.79
N GLN A 19 -10.47 -32.56 14.89
CA GLN A 19 -11.69 -31.81 14.55
C GLN A 19 -11.92 -30.61 15.48
N ARG A 20 -11.65 -30.77 16.78
CA ARG A 20 -11.73 -29.68 17.75
C ARG A 20 -10.66 -28.61 17.50
N LEU A 21 -9.42 -29.01 17.23
CA LEU A 21 -8.35 -28.10 16.84
C LEU A 21 -8.69 -27.35 15.55
N GLY A 22 -9.19 -28.04 14.52
CA GLY A 22 -9.64 -27.41 13.28
C GLY A 22 -10.76 -26.40 13.51
N GLY A 23 -11.74 -26.73 14.34
CA GLY A 23 -12.81 -25.80 14.74
C GLY A 23 -12.26 -24.56 15.47
N HIS A 24 -11.32 -24.74 16.39
CA HIS A 24 -10.69 -23.62 17.11
C HIS A 24 -9.86 -22.73 16.18
N LEU A 25 -9.14 -23.32 15.23
CA LEU A 25 -8.37 -22.58 14.22
C LEU A 25 -9.29 -21.76 13.32
N LEU A 26 -10.41 -22.33 12.84
CA LEU A 26 -11.40 -21.61 12.03
C LEU A 26 -11.98 -20.41 12.79
N VAL A 27 -12.32 -20.58 14.07
CA VAL A 27 -12.83 -19.50 14.92
C VAL A 27 -11.78 -18.39 15.12
N LEU A 28 -10.52 -18.75 15.36
CA LEU A 28 -9.42 -17.79 15.45
C LEU A 28 -9.17 -17.04 14.14
N LEU A 29 -9.23 -17.75 13.01
CA LEU A 29 -9.09 -17.16 11.68
C LEU A 29 -10.21 -16.17 11.41
N GLN A 30 -11.45 -16.54 11.74
CA GLN A 30 -12.63 -15.70 11.54
C GLN A 30 -12.53 -14.40 12.35
N LEU A 31 -12.12 -14.47 13.62
CA LEU A 31 -11.87 -13.29 14.45
C LEU A 31 -10.77 -12.39 13.89
N ARG A 32 -9.66 -12.99 13.41
CA ARG A 32 -8.55 -12.25 12.81
C ARG A 32 -8.94 -11.61 11.48
N LEU A 33 -9.71 -12.29 10.64
CA LEU A 33 -10.20 -11.75 9.37
C LEU A 33 -11.18 -10.61 9.59
N GLU A 34 -12.01 -10.69 10.63
CA GLU A 34 -12.91 -9.60 11.03
C GLU A 34 -12.12 -8.38 11.49
N LEU A 35 -11.12 -8.56 12.35
CA LEU A 35 -10.18 -7.49 12.75
C LEU A 35 -9.38 -6.92 11.57
N LEU A 36 -8.75 -7.78 10.76
CA LEU A 36 -7.99 -7.38 9.57
C LEU A 36 -8.85 -6.63 8.57
N GLY A 37 -10.09 -7.06 8.36
CA GLY A 37 -11.06 -6.36 7.50
C GLY A 37 -11.32 -4.95 7.99
N THR A 38 -11.56 -4.78 9.30
CA THR A 38 -11.77 -3.46 9.90
C THR A 38 -10.52 -2.56 9.87
N GLU A 39 -9.33 -3.13 10.09
CA GLU A 39 -8.05 -2.40 9.99
C GLU A 39 -7.75 -1.98 8.54
N LEU A 40 -7.98 -2.85 7.56
CA LEU A 40 -7.85 -2.54 6.13
C LEU A 40 -8.79 -1.44 5.69
N GLU A 41 -10.03 -1.45 6.16
CA GLU A 41 -10.99 -0.37 5.89
C GLU A 41 -10.54 0.96 6.48
N ALA A 42 -10.05 0.96 7.72
CA ALA A 42 -9.52 2.16 8.37
C ALA A 42 -8.28 2.70 7.65
N GLU A 43 -7.35 1.82 7.26
CA GLU A 43 -6.13 2.16 6.51
C GLU A 43 -6.48 2.70 5.12
N LYS A 44 -7.40 2.04 4.39
CA LYS A 44 -7.91 2.51 3.10
C LYS A 44 -8.54 3.90 3.24
N LEU A 45 -9.37 4.14 4.25
CA LEU A 45 -9.98 5.45 4.48
C LEU A 45 -8.91 6.51 4.75
N ARG A 46 -7.87 6.18 5.51
CA ARG A 46 -6.74 7.09 5.77
C ARG A 46 -5.97 7.41 4.49
N LEU A 47 -5.66 6.41 3.66
CA LEU A 47 -4.99 6.62 2.38
C LEU A 47 -5.85 7.45 1.43
N VAL A 48 -7.13 7.13 1.30
CA VAL A 48 -8.08 7.88 0.44
C VAL A 48 -8.21 9.32 0.95
N SER A 49 -8.35 9.51 2.26
CA SER A 49 -8.39 10.83 2.88
C SER A 49 -7.11 11.62 2.59
N ALA A 50 -5.93 11.02 2.84
CA ALA A 50 -4.65 11.64 2.54
C ALA A 50 -4.50 11.97 1.05
N LEU A 51 -4.96 11.11 0.15
CA LEU A 51 -4.92 11.32 -1.29
C LEU A 51 -5.82 12.48 -1.73
N VAL A 52 -7.04 12.56 -1.19
CA VAL A 52 -7.97 13.66 -1.45
C VAL A 52 -7.41 14.97 -0.92
N THR A 53 -6.88 14.99 0.30
CA THR A 53 -6.25 16.19 0.89
C THR A 53 -5.02 16.61 0.09
N ALA A 54 -4.16 15.66 -0.30
CA ALA A 54 -2.99 15.94 -1.13
C ALA A 54 -3.39 16.50 -2.50
N LEU A 55 -4.41 15.91 -3.15
CA LEU A 55 -4.94 16.40 -4.42
C LEU A 55 -5.46 17.83 -4.29
N LEU A 56 -6.26 18.10 -3.25
CA LEU A 56 -6.81 19.43 -3.00
C LEU A 56 -5.70 20.46 -2.72
N ALA A 57 -4.69 20.08 -1.92
CA ALA A 57 -3.54 20.92 -1.64
C ALA A 57 -2.74 21.22 -2.92
N VAL A 58 -2.47 20.21 -3.76
CA VAL A 58 -1.79 20.39 -5.06
C VAL A 58 -2.59 21.32 -5.97
N MET A 59 -3.92 21.15 -6.06
CA MET A 59 -4.77 22.06 -6.84
C MET A 59 -4.68 23.51 -6.36
N LEU A 60 -4.73 23.72 -5.03
CA LEU A 60 -4.63 25.06 -4.44
C LEU A 60 -3.27 25.71 -4.72
N VAL A 61 -2.18 24.95 -4.58
CA VAL A 61 -0.83 25.40 -4.89
C VAL A 61 -0.71 25.76 -6.37
N MET A 62 -1.22 24.92 -7.27
CA MET A 62 -1.22 25.21 -8.71
C MET A 62 -1.99 26.50 -9.04
N ALA A 63 -3.16 26.70 -8.44
CA ALA A 63 -3.93 27.94 -8.60
C ALA A 63 -3.15 29.17 -8.09
N ALA A 64 -2.52 29.07 -6.91
CA ALA A 64 -1.70 30.14 -6.35
C ALA A 64 -0.50 30.49 -7.24
N VAL A 65 0.18 29.48 -7.79
CA VAL A 65 1.31 29.64 -8.72
C VAL A 65 0.87 30.35 -10.01
N VAL A 66 -0.29 29.97 -10.57
CA VAL A 66 -0.86 30.66 -11.75
C VAL A 66 -1.22 32.11 -11.42
N MET A 67 -1.87 32.36 -10.28
CA MET A 67 -2.23 33.71 -9.84
C MET A 67 -0.98 34.58 -9.64
N LEU A 68 0.06 34.03 -9.00
CA LEU A 68 1.35 34.69 -8.81
C LEU A 68 2.02 35.00 -10.16
N SER A 69 1.99 34.05 -11.10
CA SER A 69 2.49 34.27 -12.47
C SER A 69 1.84 35.47 -13.13
N LEU A 70 0.52 35.52 -13.05
CA LEU A 70 -0.28 36.59 -13.63
C LEU A 70 0.04 37.92 -12.94
N ALA A 71 0.13 37.95 -11.61
CA ALA A 71 0.52 39.13 -10.85
C ALA A 71 1.91 39.65 -11.25
N LEU A 72 2.90 38.78 -11.38
CA LEU A 72 4.24 39.15 -11.87
C LEU A 72 4.19 39.76 -13.27
N LEU A 73 3.35 39.21 -14.15
CA LEU A 73 3.19 39.67 -15.51
C LEU A 73 2.47 41.02 -15.59
N LEU A 74 1.48 41.25 -14.72
CA LEU A 74 0.75 42.52 -14.61
C LEU A 74 1.60 43.63 -13.99
N LEU A 75 2.43 43.30 -13.00
CA LEU A 75 3.32 44.26 -12.34
C LEU A 75 4.55 44.59 -13.19
N SER A 76 4.87 43.75 -14.18
CA SER A 76 6.03 43.95 -15.05
C SER A 76 5.82 45.10 -16.06
N PRO A 77 6.78 46.03 -16.17
CA PRO A 77 6.82 47.03 -17.23
C PRO A 77 6.88 46.40 -18.62
N GLU A 78 6.31 47.06 -19.64
CA GLU A 78 6.16 46.54 -21.00
C GLU A 78 7.45 45.98 -21.62
N GLY A 79 8.59 46.65 -21.39
CA GLY A 79 9.89 46.21 -21.91
C GLY A 79 10.46 44.93 -21.28
N TRP A 80 9.99 44.51 -20.10
CA TRP A 80 10.50 43.36 -19.35
C TRP A 80 9.52 42.18 -19.24
N ARG A 81 8.25 42.35 -19.67
CA ARG A 81 7.22 41.30 -19.60
C ARG A 81 7.63 39.99 -20.27
N TRP A 82 8.31 40.08 -21.43
CA TRP A 82 8.80 38.90 -22.16
C TRP A 82 9.91 38.16 -21.39
N ALA A 83 10.79 38.90 -20.71
CA ALA A 83 11.87 38.32 -19.90
C ALA A 83 11.30 37.63 -18.65
N VAL A 84 10.29 38.22 -18.01
CA VAL A 84 9.58 37.61 -16.88
C VAL A 84 8.80 36.37 -17.31
N ALA A 85 8.14 36.40 -18.47
CA ALA A 85 7.46 35.23 -19.04
C ALA A 85 8.45 34.09 -19.34
N LEU A 86 9.59 34.39 -19.97
CA LEU A 86 10.64 33.40 -20.23
C LEU A 86 11.25 32.84 -18.95
N GLY A 87 11.51 33.69 -17.95
CA GLY A 87 12.00 33.27 -16.64
C GLY A 87 11.05 32.30 -15.96
N LEU A 88 9.75 32.60 -15.95
CA LEU A 88 8.73 31.70 -15.41
C LEU A 88 8.67 30.37 -16.18
N CYS A 89 8.76 30.42 -17.50
CA CYS A 89 8.79 29.23 -18.34
C CYS A 89 9.96 28.32 -17.98
N LEU A 90 11.18 28.87 -17.85
CA LEU A 90 12.37 28.13 -17.45
C LEU A 90 12.24 27.54 -16.04
N VAL A 91 11.68 28.30 -15.09
CA VAL A 91 11.45 27.82 -13.72
C VAL A 91 10.48 26.64 -13.73
N TYR A 92 9.34 26.74 -14.42
CA TYR A 92 8.36 25.65 -14.50
C TYR A 92 8.89 24.44 -15.26
N ALA A 93 9.64 24.64 -16.34
CA ALA A 93 10.31 23.56 -17.06
C ALA A 93 11.33 22.84 -16.16
N GLY A 94 12.13 23.60 -15.40
CA GLY A 94 13.10 23.05 -14.45
C GLY A 94 12.45 22.26 -13.32
N LEU A 95 11.37 22.79 -12.71
CA LEU A 95 10.60 22.07 -11.70
C LEU A 95 9.99 20.78 -12.27
N GLY A 96 9.42 20.85 -13.47
CA GLY A 96 8.85 19.69 -14.17
C GLY A 96 9.90 18.61 -14.44
N TYR A 97 11.09 19.01 -14.91
CA TYR A 97 12.19 18.08 -15.14
C TYR A 97 12.69 17.44 -13.83
N ALA A 98 12.83 18.23 -12.75
CA ALA A 98 13.25 17.72 -11.44
C ALA A 98 12.21 16.76 -10.84
N MET A 99 10.92 17.03 -11.03
CA MET A 99 9.83 16.12 -10.63
C MET A 99 9.86 14.82 -11.44
N LEU A 100 10.09 14.91 -12.75
CA LEU A 100 10.20 13.73 -13.62
C LEU A 100 11.44 12.89 -13.27
N GLY A 101 12.56 13.53 -12.93
CA GLY A 101 13.75 12.86 -12.41
C GLY A 101 13.45 12.10 -11.12
N ARG A 102 12.87 12.75 -10.11
CA ARG A 102 12.49 12.09 -8.85
C ARG A 102 11.45 10.99 -9.04
N ALA A 103 10.51 11.15 -9.96
CA ALA A 103 9.54 10.11 -10.29
C ALA A 103 10.22 8.90 -10.93
N ARG A 104 11.16 9.13 -11.85
CA ARG A 104 11.99 8.06 -12.45
C ARG A 104 12.85 7.37 -11.40
N ASP A 105 13.51 8.11 -10.52
CA ASP A 105 14.31 7.53 -9.44
C ASP A 105 13.45 6.65 -8.54
N ARG A 106 12.25 7.12 -8.14
CA ARG A 106 11.31 6.32 -7.34
C ARG A 106 10.79 5.08 -8.06
N LEU A 107 10.63 5.13 -9.39
CA LEU A 107 10.17 4.00 -10.22
C LEU A 107 11.31 3.01 -10.54
N GLN A 108 12.55 3.48 -10.56
CA GLN A 108 13.75 2.69 -10.85
C GLN A 108 14.41 2.13 -9.57
N SER A 109 14.04 2.64 -8.39
CA SER A 109 14.36 2.01 -7.12
C SER A 109 13.83 0.56 -7.12
N PRO A 110 14.71 -0.46 -6.98
CA PRO A 110 14.33 -1.88 -6.93
C PRO A 110 13.32 -2.23 -5.84
N ASP A 111 13.21 -1.38 -4.82
CA ASP A 111 12.24 -1.48 -3.73
C ASP A 111 10.89 -0.87 -4.10
N GLY A 112 10.31 -1.32 -5.21
CA GLY A 112 8.88 -1.17 -5.42
C GLY A 112 8.19 -1.79 -4.22
N VAL A 113 7.49 -1.00 -3.41
CA VAL A 113 6.86 -1.42 -2.14
C VAL A 113 5.99 -2.69 -2.33
N PHE A 114 5.44 -2.86 -3.52
CA PHE A 114 4.68 -4.04 -3.94
C PHE A 114 5.53 -5.22 -4.40
N ALA A 115 6.69 -4.99 -5.02
CA ALA A 115 7.62 -6.04 -5.44
C ALA A 115 8.30 -6.71 -4.23
N ALA A 116 8.68 -5.92 -3.22
CA ALA A 116 9.14 -6.44 -1.94
C ALA A 116 8.06 -7.30 -1.27
N SER A 117 6.82 -6.78 -1.17
CA SER A 117 5.67 -7.50 -0.60
C SER A 117 5.31 -8.78 -1.38
N ALA A 118 5.39 -8.75 -2.71
CA ALA A 118 5.11 -9.92 -3.56
C ALA A 118 6.21 -10.98 -3.45
N ALA A 119 7.48 -10.57 -3.34
CA ALA A 119 8.60 -11.47 -3.12
C ALA A 119 8.57 -12.11 -1.72
N GLU A 120 8.06 -11.38 -0.73
CA GLU A 120 7.83 -11.88 0.63
C GLU A 120 6.68 -12.90 0.66
N LEU A 121 5.58 -12.63 -0.06
CA LEU A 121 4.47 -13.58 -0.25
C LEU A 121 4.88 -14.86 -1.00
N ALA A 122 5.81 -14.76 -1.95
CA ALA A 122 6.35 -15.92 -2.66
C ALA A 122 7.20 -16.81 -1.73
N ARG A 123 8.02 -16.20 -0.86
CA ARG A 123 8.81 -16.93 0.14
C ARG A 123 7.94 -17.66 1.16
N ASP A 124 6.85 -17.04 1.62
CA ASP A 124 5.91 -17.69 2.54
C ASP A 124 5.22 -18.91 1.90
N ARG A 125 4.94 -18.87 0.59
CA ARG A 125 4.39 -20.03 -0.14
C ARG A 125 5.38 -21.18 -0.24
N ASP A 126 6.64 -20.91 -0.55
CA ASP A 126 7.67 -21.94 -0.68
C ASP A 126 7.96 -22.61 0.68
N ALA A 127 7.96 -21.81 1.77
CA ALA A 127 8.12 -22.32 3.12
C ALA A 127 6.96 -23.28 3.51
N LEU A 128 5.72 -22.94 3.18
CA LEU A 128 4.56 -23.78 3.47
C LEU A 128 4.52 -25.07 2.63
N GLY A 129 4.92 -25.03 1.35
CA GLY A 129 5.00 -26.21 0.48
C GLY A 129 6.10 -27.21 0.88
N SER A 130 7.18 -26.72 1.49
CA SER A 130 8.30 -27.58 1.94
C SER A 130 8.04 -28.38 3.23
N SER A 131 6.98 -28.04 3.98
CA SER A 131 6.62 -28.68 5.25
C SER A 131 5.68 -29.89 5.10
N SER A 132 5.22 -30.18 3.89
CA SER A 132 4.28 -31.28 3.59
C SER A 132 4.92 -32.48 2.88
N SER A 133 6.23 -32.71 3.04
CA SER A 133 6.95 -33.87 2.50
C SER A 133 7.73 -34.60 3.58
#